data_AF-A0A662H3H0-F1
#
_entry.id   AF-A0A662H3H0-F1
#
_cell.length_a   1.000
_cell.length_b   1.000
_cell.length_c   1.000
_cell.angle_alpha   90.00
_cell.angle_beta   90.00
_cell.angle_gamma   90.00
#
_symmetry.space_group_name_H-M   'P 1'
#
loop_
_entity.id
_entity.type
_entity.pdbx_description
1 polymer ?
#
loop_
_entity_poly.entity_id
_entity_poly.type
_entity_poly.pdbx_seq_one_letter_code
_entity_poly.pdbx_strand_id
1 'polypeptide(L)'
;MEEEPETLNEYQYLYLGSSPVLRESVMPILEDFVRKGGVIMGSGSDVSYNEKGEDLSMWRKRLFGIIEEKTFWNDEPIRLTTKIGCLEQGFSLRCFWERRAIVKTQGSVDVLGVWTNGYPAIISKAIGKGKAIYIGTRPEMANCLLGERRWADLLREIKHHFSA
;
A
#
# COMPACT_ATOMS: atom_id res chain seq x y z
N MET A 1 -10.51 -16.57 -30.39
CA MET A 1 -9.82 -16.93 -29.14
C MET A 1 -9.44 -15.62 -28.48
N GLU A 2 -10.18 -15.22 -27.45
CA GLU A 2 -9.68 -14.22 -26.52
C GLU A 2 -8.50 -14.89 -25.80
N GLU A 3 -7.30 -14.34 -25.94
CA GLU A 3 -6.17 -14.77 -25.12
C GLU A 3 -6.59 -14.61 -23.66
N GLU A 4 -6.53 -15.69 -22.87
CA GLU A 4 -6.64 -15.56 -21.42
C GLU A 4 -5.60 -14.51 -21.00
N PRO A 5 -6.01 -13.44 -20.32
CA PRO A 5 -5.08 -12.36 -19.99
C PRO A 5 -3.90 -12.96 -19.23
N GLU A 6 -2.69 -12.59 -19.65
CA GLU A 6 -1.43 -13.01 -19.03
C GLU A 6 -1.59 -13.01 -17.51
N THR A 7 -1.55 -14.20 -16.92
CA THR A 7 -1.93 -14.39 -15.52
C THR A 7 -0.92 -13.70 -14.61
N LEU A 8 -1.37 -13.10 -13.50
CA LEU A 8 -0.46 -12.56 -12.47
C LEU A 8 0.39 -13.63 -11.76
N ASN A 9 0.29 -14.91 -12.16
CA ASN A 9 0.92 -16.06 -11.51
C ASN A 9 2.45 -16.02 -11.57
N GLU A 10 3.05 -15.33 -12.55
CA GLU A 10 4.51 -15.18 -12.65
C GLU A 10 5.06 -14.07 -11.74
N TYR A 11 4.19 -13.18 -11.26
CA TYR A 11 4.57 -12.11 -10.36
C TYR A 11 4.48 -12.58 -8.91
N GLN A 12 5.43 -12.14 -8.09
CA GLN A 12 5.31 -12.25 -6.62
C GLN A 12 4.91 -10.92 -5.98
N TYR A 13 5.20 -9.81 -6.66
CA TYR A 13 5.01 -8.46 -6.15
C TYR A 13 4.33 -7.59 -7.20
N LEU A 14 3.34 -6.82 -6.77
CA LEU A 14 2.67 -5.83 -7.60
C LEU A 14 2.62 -4.50 -6.85
N TYR A 15 3.18 -3.45 -7.46
CA TYR A 15 3.07 -2.07 -6.97
C TYR A 15 2.10 -1.30 -7.87
N LEU A 16 0.99 -0.80 -7.33
CA LEU A 16 -0.07 -0.16 -8.14
C LEU A 16 0.33 1.23 -8.67
N GLY A 17 1.20 1.96 -7.97
CA GLY A 17 1.85 3.17 -8.45
C GLY A 17 0.91 4.25 -8.99
N SER A 18 0.07 4.83 -8.13
CA SER A 18 -0.86 5.92 -8.52
C SER A 18 -1.88 5.52 -9.58
N SER A 19 -2.60 4.45 -9.32
CA SER A 19 -3.74 3.93 -10.06
C SER A 19 -5.07 4.23 -9.34
N PRO A 20 -5.55 5.49 -9.32
CA PRO A 20 -6.79 5.85 -8.64
C PRO A 20 -8.03 5.30 -9.32
N VAL A 21 -7.95 5.07 -10.63
CA VAL A 21 -9.03 4.51 -11.45
C VAL A 21 -8.59 3.14 -11.97
N LEU A 22 -9.33 2.09 -11.62
CA LEU A 22 -9.10 0.73 -12.09
C LEU A 22 -10.42 0.08 -12.48
N ARG A 23 -10.42 -0.76 -13.52
CA ARG A 23 -11.65 -1.48 -13.90
C ARG A 23 -12.13 -2.35 -12.74
N GLU A 24 -13.43 -2.33 -12.47
CA GLU A 24 -13.98 -3.11 -11.35
C GLU A 24 -13.70 -4.61 -11.49
N SER A 25 -13.71 -5.13 -12.73
CA SER A 25 -13.38 -6.53 -13.04
C SER A 25 -11.95 -6.94 -12.68
N VAL A 26 -11.02 -5.99 -12.48
CA VAL A 26 -9.64 -6.27 -12.07
C VAL A 26 -9.56 -6.54 -10.57
N MET A 27 -10.51 -6.05 -9.76
CA MET A 27 -10.40 -6.14 -8.30
C MET A 27 -10.42 -7.58 -7.75
N PRO A 28 -11.29 -8.49 -8.24
CA PRO A 28 -11.22 -9.90 -7.85
C PRO A 28 -9.91 -10.58 -8.25
N ILE A 29 -9.30 -10.16 -9.37
CA ILE A 29 -8.02 -10.70 -9.85
C ILE A 29 -6.88 -10.29 -8.90
N LEU A 30 -6.86 -9.03 -8.45
CA LEU A 30 -5.89 -8.55 -7.48
C LEU A 30 -6.05 -9.24 -6.11
N GLU A 31 -7.28 -9.41 -5.64
CA GLU A 31 -7.54 -10.12 -4.38
C GLU A 31 -7.12 -11.61 -4.47
N ASP A 32 -7.39 -12.27 -5.60
CA ASP A 32 -6.98 -13.65 -5.84
C ASP A 32 -5.45 -13.81 -5.92
N PHE A 33 -4.76 -12.88 -6.58
CA PHE A 33 -3.31 -12.79 -6.61
C PHE A 33 -2.72 -12.77 -5.20
N VAL A 34 -3.22 -11.89 -4.33
CA VAL A 34 -2.77 -11.82 -2.93
C VAL A 34 -3.08 -13.12 -2.19
N ARG A 35 -4.32 -13.63 -2.33
CA ARG A 35 -4.75 -14.87 -1.68
C ARG A 35 -3.84 -16.05 -2.01
N LYS A 36 -3.32 -16.14 -3.24
CA LYS A 36 -2.42 -17.19 -3.71
C LYS A 36 -0.97 -17.07 -3.22
N GLY A 37 -0.60 -15.95 -2.59
CA GLY A 37 0.75 -15.72 -2.06
C GLY A 37 1.40 -14.43 -2.58
N GLY A 38 0.75 -13.71 -3.50
CA GLY A 38 1.26 -12.44 -3.99
C GLY A 38 1.29 -11.35 -2.93
N VAL A 39 2.19 -10.39 -3.09
CA VAL A 39 2.22 -9.16 -2.29
C VAL A 39 1.81 -7.99 -3.17
N ILE A 40 0.73 -7.31 -2.80
CA ILE A 40 0.30 -6.08 -3.46
C ILE A 40 0.59 -4.87 -2.58
N MET A 41 1.11 -3.80 -3.20
CA MET A 41 1.39 -2.53 -2.55
C MET A 41 0.57 -1.44 -3.22
N GLY A 42 -0.33 -0.83 -2.44
CA GLY A 42 -1.11 0.34 -2.80
C GLY A 42 -0.70 1.56 -1.99
N SER A 43 -1.00 2.74 -2.53
CA SER A 43 -0.56 4.01 -1.97
C SER A 43 -1.59 5.10 -2.22
N GLY A 44 -1.71 6.06 -1.30
CA GLY A 44 -2.56 7.24 -1.47
C GLY A 44 -3.96 6.93 -2.02
N SER A 45 -4.23 7.41 -3.23
CA SER A 45 -5.53 7.30 -3.91
C SER A 45 -5.74 6.01 -4.70
N ASP A 46 -4.86 5.01 -4.64
CA ASP A 46 -5.02 3.76 -5.40
C ASP A 46 -6.37 3.06 -5.13
N VAL A 47 -7.04 2.54 -6.16
CA VAL A 47 -8.35 1.85 -6.00
C VAL A 47 -9.44 2.79 -5.42
N SER A 48 -9.51 4.04 -5.89
CA SER A 48 -10.57 4.98 -5.46
C SER A 48 -11.85 4.80 -6.28
N TYR A 49 -11.72 4.66 -7.60
CA TYR A 49 -12.87 4.66 -8.51
C TYR A 49 -12.76 3.59 -9.59
N ASN A 50 -13.90 3.15 -10.12
CA ASN A 50 -13.95 2.29 -11.31
C ASN A 50 -13.92 3.10 -12.61
N GLU A 51 -13.94 2.42 -13.75
CA GLU A 51 -13.92 3.04 -15.08
C GLU A 51 -15.13 3.94 -15.38
N LYS A 52 -16.18 3.87 -14.56
CA LYS A 52 -17.39 4.72 -14.64
C LYS A 52 -17.36 5.87 -13.64
N GLY A 53 -16.31 5.99 -12.82
CA GLY A 53 -16.20 6.97 -11.75
C GLY A 53 -16.97 6.58 -10.47
N GLU A 54 -17.42 5.34 -10.35
CA GLU A 54 -18.12 4.84 -9.17
C GLU A 54 -17.10 4.46 -8.08
N ASP A 55 -17.48 4.60 -6.81
CA ASP A 55 -16.62 4.38 -5.65
C ASP A 55 -16.20 2.91 -5.47
N LEU A 56 -14.91 2.68 -5.23
CA LEU A 56 -14.32 1.36 -4.92
C LEU A 56 -13.89 1.23 -3.45
N SER A 57 -14.45 2.01 -2.52
CA SER A 57 -14.08 1.96 -1.10
C SER A 57 -14.26 0.57 -0.47
N MET A 58 -15.25 -0.21 -0.93
CA MET A 58 -15.40 -1.60 -0.52
C MET A 58 -14.14 -2.43 -0.84
N TRP A 59 -13.49 -2.17 -1.97
CA TRP A 59 -12.27 -2.86 -2.36
C TRP A 59 -11.06 -2.38 -1.56
N ARG A 60 -10.95 -1.08 -1.24
CA ARG A 60 -9.92 -0.59 -0.30
C ARG A 60 -10.05 -1.26 1.07
N LYS A 61 -11.29 -1.45 1.54
CA LYS A 61 -11.60 -2.17 2.77
C LYS A 61 -11.24 -3.66 2.68
N ARG A 62 -11.63 -4.34 1.59
CA ARG A 62 -11.34 -5.77 1.39
C ARG A 62 -9.86 -6.04 1.23
N LEU A 63 -9.19 -5.31 0.36
CA LEU A 63 -7.81 -5.53 -0.01
C LEU A 63 -6.85 -4.99 1.05
N PHE A 64 -6.96 -3.72 1.43
CA PHE A 64 -6.01 -3.10 2.36
C PHE A 64 -6.48 -3.04 3.81
N GLY A 65 -7.75 -3.35 4.09
CA GLY A 65 -8.30 -3.26 5.43
C GLY A 65 -8.66 -1.85 5.85
N ILE A 66 -8.78 -0.90 4.92
CA ILE A 66 -9.04 0.52 5.25
C ILE A 66 -10.56 0.77 5.28
N ILE A 67 -11.07 1.25 6.42
CA ILE A 67 -12.47 1.69 6.53
C ILE A 67 -12.56 3.21 6.41
N GLU A 68 -11.64 3.93 7.04
CA GLU A 68 -11.67 5.39 7.09
C GLU A 68 -10.26 5.97 7.10
N GLU A 69 -10.10 7.07 6.38
CA GLU A 69 -8.86 7.83 6.29
C GLU A 69 -9.11 9.33 6.40
N LYS A 70 -8.10 10.04 6.88
CA LYS A 70 -8.10 11.50 6.91
C LYS A 70 -6.91 12.05 6.14
N THR A 71 -7.19 12.86 5.13
CA THR A 71 -6.14 13.58 4.39
C THR A 71 -5.64 14.78 5.19
N PHE A 72 -4.34 15.03 5.14
CA PHE A 72 -3.70 16.20 5.74
C PHE A 72 -2.43 16.60 4.97
N TRP A 73 -1.94 17.82 5.23
CA TRP A 73 -0.96 18.48 4.36
C TRP A 73 0.32 18.94 5.08
N ASN A 74 0.39 18.81 6.41
CA ASN A 74 1.57 19.19 7.20
C ASN A 74 2.79 18.35 6.82
N ASP A 75 3.99 18.92 6.91
CA ASP A 75 5.24 18.20 6.59
C ASP A 75 5.65 17.18 7.66
N GLU A 76 4.85 16.13 7.80
CA GLU A 76 5.12 15.03 8.72
C GLU A 76 5.80 13.86 8.00
N PRO A 77 6.89 13.32 8.57
CA PRO A 77 7.47 12.07 8.09
C PRO A 77 6.68 10.86 8.59
N ILE A 78 6.86 9.72 7.92
CA ILE A 78 6.49 8.42 8.47
C ILE A 78 7.66 7.88 9.30
N ARG A 79 7.37 7.27 10.44
CA ARG A 79 8.34 6.51 11.24
C ARG A 79 7.95 5.04 11.28
N LEU A 80 8.90 4.15 11.02
CA LEU A 80 8.65 2.71 11.12
C LEU A 80 8.41 2.30 12.58
N THR A 81 7.41 1.45 12.80
CA THR A 81 7.05 0.90 14.12
C THR A 81 7.82 -0.36 14.46
N THR A 82 8.38 -1.02 13.44
CA THR A 82 9.18 -2.25 13.56
C THR A 82 10.37 -2.18 12.60
N LYS A 83 11.33 -3.07 12.79
CA LYS A 83 12.43 -3.28 11.84
C LYS A 83 11.90 -3.95 10.57
N ILE A 84 12.25 -3.42 9.40
CA ILE A 84 11.91 -4.00 8.10
C ILE A 84 13.21 -4.21 7.33
N GLY A 85 13.66 -5.47 7.28
CA GLY A 85 14.95 -5.82 6.69
C GLY A 85 16.10 -5.10 7.40
N CYS A 86 16.87 -4.29 6.68
CA CYS A 86 17.92 -3.45 7.26
C CYS A 86 17.46 -2.10 7.83
N LEU A 87 16.18 -1.72 7.64
CA LEU A 87 15.64 -0.47 8.17
C LEU A 87 15.19 -0.64 9.61
N GLU A 88 15.88 0.04 10.54
CA GLU A 88 15.61 -0.06 11.97
C GLU A 88 14.25 0.52 12.38
N GLN A 89 13.75 0.09 13.54
CA GLN A 89 12.58 0.72 14.15
C GLN A 89 12.84 2.22 14.37
N GLY A 90 11.83 3.05 14.09
CA GLY A 90 11.93 4.51 14.18
C GLY A 90 12.58 5.17 12.96
N PHE A 91 13.02 4.39 11.96
CA PHE A 91 13.54 4.93 10.70
C PHE A 91 12.52 5.88 10.07
N SER A 92 12.99 7.03 9.61
CA SER A 92 12.15 8.15 9.18
C SER A 92 12.22 8.35 7.68
N LEU A 93 11.04 8.44 7.06
CA LEU A 93 10.82 8.63 5.64
C LEU A 93 10.13 9.98 5.42
N ARG A 94 10.71 10.85 4.59
CA ARG A 94 10.02 12.09 4.15
C ARG A 94 8.93 11.72 3.17
N CYS A 95 7.81 12.42 3.22
CA CYS A 95 6.60 12.03 2.49
C CYS A 95 6.23 13.07 1.43
N PHE A 96 5.44 12.64 0.45
CA PHE A 96 4.81 13.56 -0.49
C PHE A 96 3.78 14.42 0.24
N TRP A 97 3.41 15.57 -0.34
CA TRP A 97 2.51 16.52 0.32
C TRP A 97 1.13 15.92 0.62
N GLU A 98 0.64 15.03 -0.25
CA GLU A 98 -0.56 14.23 0.01
C GLU A 98 -0.27 13.13 1.04
N ARG A 99 -0.85 13.28 2.24
CA ARG A 99 -0.75 12.34 3.35
C ARG A 99 -2.14 11.91 3.80
N ARG A 100 -2.28 10.64 4.14
CA ARG A 100 -3.52 10.00 4.56
C ARG A 100 -3.24 9.21 5.85
N ALA A 101 -3.88 9.63 6.93
CA ALA A 101 -3.88 8.92 8.19
C ALA A 101 -4.99 7.88 8.17
N ILE A 102 -4.67 6.61 8.50
CA ILE A 102 -5.66 5.54 8.56
C ILE A 102 -6.33 5.62 9.93
N VAL A 103 -7.59 6.05 9.95
CA VAL A 103 -8.35 6.30 11.19
C VAL A 103 -9.01 5.02 11.68
N LYS A 104 -9.46 4.18 10.75
CA LYS A 104 -10.18 2.95 11.08
C LYS A 104 -9.86 1.83 10.10
N THR A 105 -9.67 0.63 10.64
CA THR A 105 -9.34 -0.57 9.85
C THR A 105 -10.39 -1.67 10.03
N GLN A 106 -10.44 -2.59 9.06
CA GLN A 106 -11.24 -3.81 9.12
C GLN A 106 -10.34 -5.01 9.44
N GLY A 107 -10.67 -5.69 10.54
CA GLY A 107 -9.95 -6.88 10.96
C GLY A 107 -8.57 -6.55 11.53
N SER A 108 -7.73 -7.57 11.65
CA SER A 108 -6.36 -7.40 12.12
C SER A 108 -5.47 -6.93 10.97
N VAL A 109 -4.73 -5.85 11.21
CA VAL A 109 -3.67 -5.36 10.31
C VAL A 109 -2.43 -5.11 11.14
N ASP A 110 -1.27 -5.35 10.54
CA ASP A 110 0.02 -4.98 11.12
C ASP A 110 0.30 -3.52 10.79
N VAL A 111 0.57 -2.69 11.80
CA VAL A 111 1.03 -1.32 11.59
C VAL A 111 2.54 -1.35 11.42
N LEU A 112 3.02 -1.00 10.22
CA LEU A 112 4.44 -0.97 9.85
C LEU A 112 5.06 0.42 10.00
N GLY A 113 4.24 1.47 9.98
CA GLY A 113 4.68 2.84 10.15
C GLY A 113 3.55 3.76 10.59
N VAL A 114 3.91 4.82 11.30
CA VAL A 114 2.98 5.82 11.87
C VAL A 114 3.38 7.24 11.48
N TRP A 115 2.38 8.10 11.43
CA TRP A 115 2.54 9.56 11.38
C TRP A 115 2.94 10.10 12.76
N THR A 116 3.35 11.37 12.83
CA THR A 116 3.75 11.97 14.13
C THR A 116 2.60 12.16 15.09
N ASN A 117 1.38 12.27 14.56
CA ASN A 117 0.13 12.26 15.32
C ASN A 117 -0.26 10.86 15.87
N GLY A 118 0.54 9.82 15.62
CA GLY A 118 0.33 8.45 16.11
C GLY A 118 -0.61 7.60 15.26
N TYR A 119 -1.29 8.17 14.26
CA TYR A 119 -2.15 7.38 13.37
C TYR A 119 -1.30 6.49 12.44
N PRO A 120 -1.77 5.26 12.12
CA PRO A 120 -1.13 4.41 11.14
C PRO A 120 -0.97 5.10 9.78
N ALA A 121 0.21 4.93 9.21
CA ALA A 121 0.60 5.46 7.91
C ALA A 121 0.94 4.34 6.92
N ILE A 122 1.50 3.23 7.42
CA ILE A 122 1.77 2.04 6.61
C ILE A 122 1.16 0.86 7.35
N ILE A 123 0.29 0.11 6.66
CA ILE A 123 -0.33 -1.10 7.20
C ILE A 123 -0.12 -2.28 6.27
N SER A 124 -0.12 -3.47 6.83
CA SER A 124 -0.11 -4.75 6.12
C SER A 124 -1.30 -5.59 6.57
N LYS A 125 -2.02 -6.17 5.61
CA LYS A 125 -3.13 -7.09 5.84
C LYS A 125 -2.82 -8.43 5.19
N ALA A 126 -2.87 -9.51 5.96
CA ALA A 126 -2.78 -10.86 5.41
C ALA A 126 -4.08 -11.24 4.70
N ILE A 127 -3.97 -11.81 3.49
CA ILE A 127 -5.10 -12.38 2.75
C ILE A 127 -4.63 -13.71 2.17
N GLY A 128 -5.22 -14.81 2.64
CA GLY A 128 -4.76 -16.15 2.27
C GLY A 128 -3.29 -16.34 2.60
N LYS A 129 -2.47 -16.66 1.60
CA LYS A 129 -1.02 -16.87 1.74
C LYS A 129 -0.19 -15.60 1.52
N GLY A 130 -0.78 -14.53 1.01
CA GLY A 130 -0.07 -13.30 0.67
C GLY A 130 -0.45 -12.12 1.55
N LYS A 131 0.00 -10.93 1.14
CA LYS A 131 -0.22 -9.68 1.89
C LYS A 131 -0.58 -8.51 1.00
N ALA A 132 -1.47 -7.67 1.49
CA ALA A 132 -1.75 -6.37 0.92
C ALA A 132 -1.18 -5.28 1.84
N ILE A 133 -0.35 -4.42 1.28
CA ILE A 133 0.32 -3.34 2.01
C ILE A 133 -0.23 -2.03 1.48
N TYR A 134 -0.62 -1.15 2.39
CA TYR A 134 -1.04 0.20 2.05
C TYR A 134 -0.12 1.24 2.68
N ILE A 135 0.17 2.29 1.91
CA ILE A 135 1.01 3.42 2.30
C ILE A 135 0.19 4.71 2.16
N GLY A 136 0.00 5.43 3.25
CA GLY A 136 -0.77 6.68 3.33
C GLY A 136 -0.10 7.89 2.66
N THR A 137 0.87 7.70 1.78
CA THR A 137 1.45 8.76 0.93
C THR A 137 1.78 8.16 -0.42
N ARG A 138 2.49 8.89 -1.28
CA ARG A 138 2.91 8.45 -2.62
C ARG A 138 4.42 8.19 -2.63
N PRO A 139 4.90 6.96 -2.37
CA PRO A 139 6.33 6.63 -2.32
C PRO A 139 7.11 7.11 -3.54
N GLU A 140 6.57 6.91 -4.75
CA GLU A 140 7.24 7.29 -5.99
C GLU A 140 7.47 8.79 -6.08
N MET A 141 6.49 9.59 -5.64
CA MET A 141 6.61 11.05 -5.62
C MET A 141 7.49 11.53 -4.46
N ALA A 142 7.39 10.88 -3.30
CA ALA A 142 8.21 11.19 -2.13
C ALA A 142 9.70 10.90 -2.39
N ASN A 143 10.01 9.84 -3.12
CA ASN A 143 11.38 9.48 -3.54
C ASN A 143 11.97 10.46 -4.57
N CYS A 144 11.16 11.34 -5.15
CA CYS A 144 11.63 12.41 -6.03
C CYS A 144 11.99 13.70 -5.26
N LEU A 145 11.69 13.78 -3.96
CA LEU A 145 12.07 14.93 -3.15
C LEU A 145 13.60 15.01 -3.03
N LEU A 146 14.15 16.22 -3.13
CA LEU A 146 15.59 16.44 -3.04
C LEU A 146 16.14 15.84 -1.73
N GLY A 147 17.08 14.91 -1.87
CA GLY A 147 17.75 14.23 -0.76
C GLY A 147 17.01 13.04 -0.15
N GLU A 148 15.80 12.70 -0.63
CA GLU A 148 15.05 11.51 -0.18
C GLU A 148 15.16 10.38 -1.21
N ARG A 149 15.86 9.30 -0.86
CA ARG A 149 16.01 8.08 -1.70
C ARG A 149 15.61 6.79 -0.96
N ARG A 150 15.11 6.94 0.27
CA ARG A 150 14.92 5.83 1.21
C ARG A 150 13.64 5.05 0.97
N TRP A 151 12.71 5.59 0.18
CA TRP A 151 11.51 4.85 -0.24
C TRP A 151 11.85 3.68 -1.13
N ALA A 152 12.83 3.83 -2.03
CA ALA A 152 13.33 2.71 -2.83
C ALA A 152 13.92 1.60 -1.95
N ASP A 153 14.60 1.96 -0.87
CA ASP A 153 15.12 1.00 0.11
C ASP A 153 13.98 0.30 0.86
N LEU A 154 12.98 1.05 1.37
CA LEU A 154 11.82 0.45 2.04
C LEU A 154 11.09 -0.55 1.13
N LEU A 155 10.81 -0.18 -0.12
CA LEU A 155 10.11 -1.07 -1.06
C LEU A 155 10.94 -2.34 -1.35
N ARG A 156 12.27 -2.23 -1.40
CA ARG A 156 13.18 -3.38 -1.54
C ARG A 156 13.15 -4.27 -0.30
N GLU A 157 13.21 -3.70 0.90
CA GLU A 157 13.22 -4.47 2.14
C GLU A 157 11.86 -5.15 2.39
N ILE A 158 10.74 -4.50 2.06
CA ILE A 158 9.39 -5.11 2.09
C ILE A 158 9.34 -6.36 1.21
N LYS A 159 9.94 -6.28 0.00
CA LYS A 159 10.03 -7.43 -0.90
C LYS A 159 10.73 -8.61 -0.22
N HIS A 160 11.89 -8.37 0.41
CA HIS A 160 12.65 -9.44 1.06
C HIS A 160 12.00 -9.95 2.35
N HIS A 161 11.38 -9.07 3.13
CA HIS A 161 10.83 -9.39 4.45
C HIS A 161 9.59 -10.29 4.38
N PHE A 162 8.80 -10.19 3.31
CA PHE A 162 7.58 -10.99 3.13
C PHE A 162 7.72 -12.13 2.09
N SER A 163 8.95 -12.43 1.65
CA SER A 163 9.30 -13.52 0.72
C SER A 163 9.63 -14.87 1.42
N ALA A 164 9.59 -14.93 2.76
CA ALA A 164 10.07 -16.08 3.54
C ALA A 164 8.96 -17.10 3.85
#